data_AF-U5YPR4-F1
#
_entry.id   AF-U5YPR4-F1
#
_cell.length_a   1.000
_cell.length_b   1.000
_cell.length_c   1.000
_cell.angle_alpha   90.00
_cell.angle_beta   90.00
_cell.angle_gamma   90.00
#
_symmetry.space_group_name_H-M   'P 1'
#
loop_
_entity.id
_entity.type
_entity.pdbx_description
1 polymer ?
#
loop_
_entity_poly.entity_id
_entity_poly.type
_entity_poly.pdbx_seq_one_letter_code
_entity_poly.pdbx_strand_id
1 'polypeptide(L)'
;AGVCLEDKQFPKTNSFIDGERQPLADVEEFCGRIKAGKDAQTDPDFSLVARVEALIAGWGMDEALRRAEAYHKAGADAILIHSKLSRPDEVLQFAREWAGRSPVVIVPTKYYSTPTDVFREAGISAVIWANHMMRA
;
A
#
# COMPACT_ATOMS: atom_id res chain seq x y z
N ALA A 1 -0.82 -17.25 -3.50
CA ALA A 1 -2.01 -16.52 -2.96
C ALA A 1 -1.58 -15.83 -1.66
N GLY A 2 -2.35 -14.88 -1.13
CA GLY A 2 -1.84 -14.10 0.00
C GLY A 2 -2.87 -13.25 0.72
N VAL A 3 -2.39 -12.48 1.69
CA VAL A 3 -3.17 -11.50 2.46
C VAL A 3 -2.57 -10.11 2.33
N CYS A 4 -3.43 -9.09 2.39
CA CYS A 4 -3.01 -7.70 2.46
C CYS A 4 -3.45 -7.10 3.80
N LEU A 5 -2.49 -6.58 4.56
CA LEU A 5 -2.71 -5.92 5.85
C LEU A 5 -2.49 -4.42 5.69
N GLU A 6 -3.32 -3.57 6.30
CA GLU A 6 -3.17 -2.11 6.27
C GLU A 6 -2.77 -1.53 7.63
N ASP A 7 -1.96 -0.48 7.62
CA ASP A 7 -1.37 0.14 8.82
C ASP A 7 -2.28 1.14 9.54
N LYS A 8 -3.59 0.92 9.49
CA LYS A 8 -4.55 1.70 10.28
C LYS A 8 -4.65 1.20 11.72
N GLN A 9 -5.01 2.11 12.63
CA GLN A 9 -5.46 1.73 13.96
C GLN A 9 -6.80 0.99 13.87
N PHE A 10 -7.00 0.00 14.74
CA PHE A 10 -8.26 -0.72 14.84
C PHE A 10 -9.08 -0.15 16.01
N PRO A 11 -10.42 0.03 15.88
CA PRO A 11 -11.28 -0.34 14.74
C PRO A 11 -11.05 0.53 13.49
N LYS A 12 -11.23 -0.07 12.30
CA LYS A 12 -10.97 0.56 11.00
C LYS A 12 -11.81 1.82 10.81
N THR A 13 -11.16 2.98 10.77
CA THR A 13 -11.81 4.26 10.44
C THR A 13 -11.80 4.48 8.91
N ASN A 14 -12.94 4.90 8.36
CA ASN A 14 -13.11 5.13 6.91
C ASN A 14 -12.19 6.27 6.41
N SER A 15 -11.60 6.11 5.22
CA SER A 15 -10.61 7.02 4.61
C SER A 15 -11.12 8.41 4.19
N PHE A 16 -12.36 8.76 4.54
CA PHE A 16 -13.06 9.98 4.08
C PHE A 16 -13.50 10.92 5.22
N ILE A 17 -12.87 10.87 6.39
CA ILE A 17 -13.13 11.84 7.46
C ILE A 17 -12.33 13.12 7.18
N ASP A 18 -13.02 14.22 6.89
CA ASP A 18 -12.45 15.56 6.74
C ASP A 18 -12.04 16.11 8.12
N GLY A 19 -10.81 16.64 8.25
CA GLY A 19 -10.46 17.50 9.40
C GLY A 19 -9.02 17.43 9.93
N GLU A 20 -8.40 16.25 10.05
CA GLU A 20 -7.04 16.12 10.59
C GLU A 20 -6.32 14.88 10.00
N ARG A 21 -4.98 14.85 10.06
CA ARG A 21 -4.19 13.66 9.70
C ARG A 21 -4.71 12.47 10.52
N GLN A 22 -5.28 11.47 9.85
CA GLN A 22 -5.79 10.30 10.57
C GLN A 22 -4.62 9.57 11.23
N PRO A 23 -4.70 9.23 12.52
CA PRO A 23 -3.66 8.49 13.19
C PRO A 23 -3.54 7.10 12.57
N LEU A 24 -2.31 6.73 12.22
CA LEU A 24 -1.98 5.40 11.75
C LEU A 24 -1.46 4.56 12.92
N ALA A 25 -1.40 3.24 12.73
CA ALA A 25 -0.73 2.38 13.67
C ALA A 25 0.73 2.81 13.84
N ASP A 26 1.27 2.55 15.02
CA ASP A 26 2.70 2.73 15.24
C ASP A 26 3.49 1.84 14.26
N VAL A 27 4.63 2.32 13.79
CA VAL A 27 5.41 1.60 12.77
C VAL A 27 5.94 0.29 13.34
N GLU A 28 6.42 0.27 14.58
CA GLU A 28 6.93 -0.95 15.21
C GLU A 28 5.80 -1.92 15.51
N GLU A 29 4.63 -1.42 15.92
CA GLU A 29 3.44 -2.24 16.08
C GLU A 29 3.08 -2.97 14.77
N PHE A 30 3.00 -2.24 13.65
CA PHE A 30 2.65 -2.84 12.37
C PHE A 30 3.74 -3.77 11.82
N CYS A 31 5.01 -3.42 12.02
CA CYS A 31 6.13 -4.33 11.76
C CYS A 31 6.02 -5.63 12.57
N GLY A 32 5.58 -5.56 13.83
CA GLY A 32 5.32 -6.74 14.66
C GLY A 32 4.23 -7.64 14.07
N ARG A 33 3.14 -7.06 13.55
CA ARG A 33 2.08 -7.81 12.86
C ARG A 33 2.59 -8.50 11.60
N ILE A 34 3.43 -7.82 10.80
CA ILE A 34 4.05 -8.41 9.61
C ILE A 34 4.93 -9.60 10.00
N LYS A 35 5.84 -9.41 10.95
CA LYS A 35 6.76 -10.46 11.43
C LYS A 35 5.98 -11.67 11.95
N ALA A 36 4.99 -11.45 12.81
CA ALA A 36 4.13 -12.52 13.31
C ALA A 36 3.38 -13.24 12.16
N GLY A 37 2.93 -12.49 11.16
CA GLY A 37 2.30 -13.04 9.96
C GLY A 37 3.25 -13.89 9.14
N LYS A 38 4.52 -13.48 8.97
CA LYS A 38 5.57 -14.25 8.29
C LYS A 38 5.98 -15.48 9.09
N ASP A 39 6.15 -15.37 10.39
CA ASP A 39 6.53 -16.46 11.29
C ASP A 39 5.46 -17.57 11.36
N ALA A 40 4.19 -17.21 11.16
CA ALA A 40 3.06 -18.16 11.14
C ALA A 40 2.85 -18.86 9.78
N GLN A 41 3.62 -18.51 8.73
CA GLN A 41 3.46 -19.12 7.41
C GLN A 41 3.92 -20.58 7.42
N THR A 42 3.05 -21.47 6.92
CA THR A 42 3.39 -22.89 6.69
C THR A 42 3.72 -23.17 5.22
N ASP A 43 3.29 -22.30 4.30
CA ASP A 43 3.55 -22.37 2.87
C ASP A 43 4.50 -21.23 2.47
N PRO A 44 5.71 -21.53 1.93
CA PRO A 44 6.67 -20.51 1.53
C PRO A 44 6.21 -19.64 0.35
N ASP A 45 5.22 -20.08 -0.42
CA ASP A 45 4.68 -19.32 -1.55
C ASP A 45 3.52 -18.38 -1.13
N PHE A 46 3.17 -18.37 0.17
CA PHE A 46 2.15 -17.47 0.69
C PHE A 46 2.69 -16.04 0.85
N SER A 47 2.03 -15.08 0.19
CA SER A 47 2.47 -13.68 0.19
C SER A 47 1.75 -12.83 1.25
N LEU A 48 2.50 -11.98 1.95
CA LEU A 48 2.00 -10.95 2.84
C LEU A 48 2.32 -9.57 2.26
N VAL A 49 1.27 -8.86 1.84
CA VAL A 49 1.35 -7.52 1.25
C VAL A 49 1.08 -6.47 2.32
N ALA A 50 2.00 -5.53 2.52
CA ALA A 50 1.82 -4.41 3.44
C ALA A 50 1.21 -3.21 2.69
N ARG A 51 0.00 -2.82 3.07
CA ARG A 51 -0.70 -1.64 2.53
C ARG A 51 -0.40 -0.41 3.38
N VAL A 52 0.19 0.58 2.74
CA VAL A 52 0.59 1.85 3.36
C VAL A 52 -0.49 2.90 3.13
N GLU A 53 -1.11 3.38 4.21
CA GLU A 53 -2.20 4.37 4.16
C GLU A 53 -1.71 5.82 4.43
N ALA A 54 -0.40 6.07 4.50
CA ALA A 54 0.19 7.39 4.76
C ALA A 54 -0.34 8.52 3.84
N LEU A 55 -0.41 8.27 2.53
CA LEU A 55 -0.93 9.25 1.57
C LEU A 55 -2.44 9.47 1.74
N ILE A 56 -3.19 8.40 2.00
CA ILE A 56 -4.63 8.46 2.28
C ILE A 56 -4.91 9.31 3.53
N ALA A 57 -4.13 9.09 4.58
CA ALA A 57 -4.22 9.77 5.87
C ALA A 57 -3.58 11.18 5.88
N GLY A 58 -2.97 11.63 4.78
CA GLY A 58 -2.45 13.00 4.63
C GLY A 58 -1.09 13.26 5.27
N TRP A 59 -0.28 12.22 5.47
CA TRP A 59 1.06 12.35 6.06
C TRP A 59 2.15 12.71 5.04
N GLY A 60 1.92 12.44 3.75
CA GLY A 60 2.85 12.79 2.66
C GLY A 60 3.79 11.65 2.23
N MET A 61 4.64 11.94 1.24
CA MET A 61 5.50 10.95 0.57
C MET A 61 6.61 10.40 1.48
N ASP A 62 7.28 11.27 2.24
CA ASP A 62 8.37 10.88 3.13
C ASP A 62 7.90 9.85 4.18
N GLU A 63 6.72 10.07 4.76
CA GLU A 63 6.15 9.12 5.72
C GLU A 63 5.72 7.82 5.04
N ALA A 64 5.19 7.89 3.81
CA ALA A 64 4.84 6.70 3.04
C ALA A 64 6.06 5.83 2.76
N LEU A 65 7.18 6.43 2.36
CA LEU A 65 8.45 5.74 2.09
C LEU A 65 9.08 5.20 3.38
N ARG A 66 9.04 5.96 4.48
CA ARG A 66 9.54 5.52 5.79
C ARG A 66 8.81 4.26 6.26
N ARG A 67 7.49 4.25 6.15
CA ARG A 67 6.63 3.10 6.50
C ARG A 67 6.87 1.92 5.58
N ALA A 68 6.87 2.14 4.27
CA ALA A 68 7.16 1.10 3.28
C ALA A 68 8.51 0.42 3.54
N GLU A 69 9.55 1.20 3.84
CA GLU A 69 10.89 0.68 4.16
C GLU A 69 10.88 -0.18 5.42
N ALA A 70 10.20 0.28 6.48
CA ALA A 70 10.08 -0.49 7.70
C ALA A 70 9.32 -1.81 7.47
N TYR A 71 8.25 -1.78 6.69
CA TYR A 71 7.41 -2.96 6.42
C TYR A 71 8.11 -3.96 5.51
N HIS A 72 8.86 -3.47 4.53
CA HIS A 72 9.73 -4.31 3.72
C HIS A 72 10.80 -5.00 4.58
N LYS A 73 11.49 -4.26 5.46
CA LYS A 73 12.46 -4.83 6.41
C LYS A 73 11.85 -5.81 7.40
N ALA A 74 10.57 -5.65 7.74
CA ALA A 74 9.83 -6.58 8.58
C ALA A 74 9.45 -7.89 7.85
N GLY A 75 9.66 -7.97 6.53
CA GLY A 75 9.44 -9.19 5.74
C GLY A 75 8.21 -9.16 4.84
N ALA A 76 7.59 -7.99 4.61
CA ALA A 76 6.50 -7.87 3.64
C ALA A 76 7.01 -8.20 2.23
N ASP A 77 6.28 -9.08 1.53
CA ASP A 77 6.65 -9.59 0.21
C ASP A 77 6.39 -8.55 -0.90
N ALA A 78 5.47 -7.62 -0.67
CA ALA A 78 5.19 -6.48 -1.54
C ALA A 78 4.60 -5.30 -0.75
N ILE A 79 4.72 -4.11 -1.32
CA ILE A 79 4.10 -2.89 -0.79
C ILE A 79 2.91 -2.50 -1.65
N LEU A 80 1.74 -2.34 -1.03
CA LEU A 80 0.60 -1.71 -1.68
C LEU A 80 0.57 -0.22 -1.27
N ILE A 81 0.85 0.66 -2.22
CA ILE A 81 0.73 2.11 -2.02
C ILE A 81 -0.63 2.59 -2.54
N HIS A 82 -1.33 3.38 -1.73
CA HIS A 82 -2.66 3.87 -2.09
C HIS A 82 -2.74 5.39 -2.02
N SER A 83 -3.40 5.99 -3.01
CA SER A 83 -3.69 7.43 -3.09
C SER A 83 -5.18 7.66 -3.31
N LYS A 84 -5.70 8.73 -2.72
CA LYS A 84 -7.09 9.18 -2.89
C LYS A 84 -7.26 10.21 -4.02
N LEU A 85 -6.16 10.64 -4.63
CA LEU A 85 -6.18 11.60 -5.74
C LEU A 85 -6.74 10.93 -7.01
N SER A 86 -7.34 11.74 -7.88
CA SER A 86 -7.81 11.29 -9.20
C SER A 86 -6.70 11.20 -10.25
N ARG A 87 -5.46 11.49 -9.86
CA ARG A 87 -4.28 11.45 -10.73
C ARG A 87 -3.22 10.51 -10.16
N PRO A 88 -2.35 9.92 -11.00
CA PRO A 88 -1.40 8.91 -10.57
C PRO A 88 -0.09 9.51 -10.00
N ASP A 89 0.05 10.83 -9.91
CA ASP A 89 1.34 11.48 -9.65
C ASP A 89 2.02 10.97 -8.36
N GLU A 90 1.25 10.78 -7.27
CA GLU A 90 1.78 10.26 -6.00
C GLU A 90 2.26 8.80 -6.13
N VAL A 91 1.51 7.92 -6.79
CA VAL A 91 1.91 6.51 -6.90
C VAL A 91 3.11 6.34 -7.84
N LEU A 92 3.20 7.17 -8.88
CA LEU A 92 4.35 7.20 -9.77
C LEU A 92 5.58 7.79 -9.08
N GLN A 93 5.41 8.81 -8.25
CA GLN A 93 6.48 9.35 -7.42
C GLN A 93 6.98 8.30 -6.42
N PHE A 94 6.07 7.64 -5.70
CA PHE A 94 6.42 6.56 -4.79
C PHE A 94 7.21 5.46 -5.50
N ALA A 95 6.77 5.00 -6.68
CA ALA A 95 7.47 3.95 -7.43
C ALA A 95 8.90 4.36 -7.81
N ARG A 96 9.10 5.61 -8.26
CA ARG A 96 10.44 6.14 -8.58
C ARG A 96 11.35 6.16 -7.34
N GLU A 97 10.87 6.68 -6.22
CA GLU A 97 11.64 6.81 -4.99
C GLU A 97 11.83 5.46 -4.27
N TRP A 98 10.91 4.51 -4.49
CA TRP A 98 11.03 3.14 -4.00
C TRP A 98 12.19 2.38 -4.65
N ALA A 99 12.59 2.77 -5.87
CA ALA A 99 13.79 2.29 -6.54
C ALA A 99 13.89 0.74 -6.62
N GLY A 100 12.75 0.07 -6.78
CA GLY A 100 12.70 -1.38 -6.98
C GLY A 100 13.09 -2.24 -5.77
N ARG A 101 13.07 -1.70 -4.55
CA ARG A 101 13.39 -2.45 -3.30
C ARG A 101 12.52 -3.69 -3.10
N SER A 102 11.25 -3.63 -3.49
CA SER A 102 10.32 -4.77 -3.52
C SER A 102 9.16 -4.50 -4.48
N PRO A 103 8.37 -5.53 -4.87
CA PRO A 103 7.21 -5.35 -5.73
C PRO A 103 6.21 -4.32 -5.20
N VAL A 104 5.67 -3.50 -6.10
CA VAL A 104 4.68 -2.46 -5.77
C VAL A 104 3.31 -2.82 -6.37
N VAL A 105 2.29 -2.76 -5.53
CA VAL A 105 0.89 -2.98 -5.89
C VAL A 105 0.11 -1.67 -5.81
N ILE A 106 -0.76 -1.40 -6.78
CA ILE A 106 -1.62 -0.21 -6.80
C ILE A 106 -3.10 -0.55 -7.00
N VAL A 107 -3.96 0.40 -6.67
CA VAL A 107 -5.42 0.30 -6.83
C VAL A 107 -5.95 1.55 -7.56
N PRO A 108 -6.02 1.55 -8.90
CA PRO A 108 -6.29 2.74 -9.71
C PRO A 108 -7.76 3.11 -9.82
N THR A 109 -8.59 2.82 -8.82
CA THR A 109 -10.03 3.12 -8.85
C THR A 109 -10.33 4.61 -9.02
N LYS A 110 -9.50 5.50 -8.46
CA LYS A 110 -9.66 6.97 -8.56
C LYS A 110 -8.98 7.59 -9.79
N TYR A 111 -7.92 6.96 -10.29
CA TYR A 111 -7.10 7.43 -11.42
C TYR A 111 -7.14 6.45 -12.60
N TYR A 112 -8.33 5.86 -12.83
CA TYR A 112 -8.59 4.79 -13.79
C TYR A 112 -8.37 5.21 -15.25
N SER A 113 -8.37 6.50 -15.55
CA SER A 113 -8.11 7.04 -16.88
C SER A 113 -6.64 7.01 -17.28
N THR A 114 -5.74 6.69 -16.34
CA THR A 114 -4.30 6.55 -16.61
C THR A 114 -4.07 5.34 -17.51
N PRO A 115 -3.40 5.48 -18.67
CA PRO A 115 -3.05 4.35 -19.52
C PRO A 115 -2.19 3.32 -18.77
N THR A 116 -2.48 2.04 -18.94
CA THR A 116 -1.77 0.97 -18.19
C THR A 116 -0.27 0.90 -18.50
N ASP A 117 0.16 1.34 -19.69
CA ASP A 117 1.59 1.40 -20.05
C ASP A 117 2.39 2.32 -19.14
N VAL A 118 1.75 3.39 -18.63
CA VAL A 118 2.39 4.28 -17.65
C VAL A 118 2.78 3.52 -16.38
N PHE A 119 1.95 2.57 -15.93
CA PHE A 119 2.26 1.75 -14.75
C PHE A 119 3.34 0.70 -15.06
N ARG A 120 3.36 0.14 -16.28
CA ARG A 120 4.41 -0.79 -16.72
C ARG A 120 5.77 -0.10 -16.77
N GLU A 121 5.84 1.09 -17.38
CA GLU A 121 7.05 1.91 -17.48
C GLU A 121 7.56 2.34 -16.11
N ALA A 122 6.65 2.60 -15.15
CA ALA A 122 7.00 2.93 -13.77
C ALA A 122 7.42 1.72 -12.91
N GLY A 123 7.41 0.50 -13.45
CA GLY A 123 7.81 -0.71 -12.74
C GLY A 123 6.79 -1.21 -11.71
N ILE A 124 5.52 -0.84 -11.83
CA ILE A 124 4.45 -1.35 -10.96
C ILE A 124 4.23 -2.84 -11.25
N SER A 125 4.24 -3.66 -10.19
CA SER A 125 4.23 -5.12 -10.31
C SER A 125 2.83 -5.71 -10.42
N ALA A 126 1.83 -5.07 -9.79
CA ALA A 126 0.45 -5.54 -9.85
C ALA A 126 -0.57 -4.39 -9.74
N VAL A 127 -1.72 -4.57 -10.39
CA VAL A 127 -2.84 -3.63 -10.39
C VAL A 127 -4.10 -4.35 -9.92
N ILE A 128 -4.82 -3.76 -8.95
CA ILE A 128 -6.07 -4.31 -8.42
C ILE A 128 -7.27 -3.48 -8.90
N TRP A 129 -8.15 -4.10 -9.68
CA TRP A 129 -9.44 -3.53 -10.11
C TRP A 129 -10.54 -3.76 -9.06
N ALA A 130 -10.43 -3.07 -7.92
CA ALA A 130 -11.02 -3.49 -6.65
C ALA A 130 -12.52 -3.80 -6.59
N ASN A 131 -13.40 -3.07 -7.30
CA ASN A 131 -14.85 -3.15 -7.02
C ASN A 131 -15.76 -3.03 -8.25
N HIS A 132 -15.23 -3.22 -9.46
CA HIS A 132 -15.97 -3.00 -10.71
C HIS A 132 -17.12 -3.99 -10.88
N MET A 133 -16.90 -5.28 -10.57
CA MET A 133 -17.93 -6.32 -10.69
C MET A 133 -19.12 -6.10 -9.74
N MET A 134 -18.90 -5.52 -8.55
CA MET A 134 -19.99 -5.19 -7.62
C MET A 134 -20.80 -3.96 -8.05
N ARG A 135 -20.25 -3.12 -8.94
CA ARG A 135 -20.87 -1.89 -9.43
C ARG A 135 -21.62 -2.09 -10.76
N ALA A 136 -21.46 -3.26 -11.38
CA ALA A 136 -22.02 -3.61 -12.69
C ALA A 136 -23.50 -4.00 -12.59
#